data_AF-A0A4V2S5K7-F1
#
_entry.id   AF-A0A4V2S5K7-F1
#
_cell.length_a   1.000
_cell.length_b   1.000
_cell.length_c   1.000
_cell.angle_alpha   90.00
_cell.angle_beta   90.00
_cell.angle_gamma   90.00
#
_symmetry.space_group_name_H-M   'P 1'
#
loop_
_entity.id
_entity.type
_entity.pdbx_description
1 polymer ?
#
loop_
_entity_poly.entity_id
_entity_poly.type
_entity_poly.pdbx_seq_one_letter_code
_entity_poly.pdbx_strand_id
1 'polypeptide(L)'
;MSGLSRGLSPDLIVGGPSSGAVRPSDPATELSPDPHHPTAPHSHAAEVFANHLNLPECPRGNNKYKDDDRAPTILTWGTPGQPATWVNQSRCASFITGLLHRTYPDIATAEHFRTHFGAVNPNSRDYRRAFADAAAPHWQPVTKLLNLRHGDVLAIDYQNGLRNQTGHVVLVRQIKDIYVSPNPALNFPGETQYAVEIIDCTSDPHGLLGVGDYIAYPDTRLIDGVNDREGVGFGHMMLYVSTSTGELSRYRWSVNSSPATTYTNHQRPMAAARFSPA
;
A
#
# COMPACT_ATOMS: atom_id res chain seq x y z
N MET A 1 21.30 53.97 -56.33
CA MET A 1 21.08 53.44 -57.69
C MET A 1 20.22 52.19 -57.51
N SER A 2 18.90 52.35 -57.58
CA SER A 2 18.01 52.02 -58.73
C SER A 2 17.78 50.51 -58.85
N GLY A 3 16.58 49.95 -58.96
CA GLY A 3 15.19 50.45 -59.06
C GLY A 3 14.24 49.26 -58.78
N LEU A 4 13.01 49.48 -58.29
CA LEU A 4 11.74 49.45 -59.05
C LEU A 4 11.51 48.14 -59.84
N SER A 5 10.35 47.47 -59.89
CA SER A 5 8.99 47.66 -59.36
C SER A 5 8.11 46.53 -59.94
N ARG A 6 7.15 46.03 -59.13
CA ARG A 6 5.80 45.49 -59.45
C ARG A 6 5.61 44.24 -60.31
N GLY A 7 4.78 43.35 -59.76
CA GLY A 7 3.80 42.51 -60.45
C GLY A 7 2.89 41.81 -59.43
N LEU A 8 1.63 42.22 -59.35
CA LEU A 8 0.58 41.64 -58.49
C LEU A 8 -0.44 40.87 -59.34
N SER A 9 -1.11 39.93 -58.65
CA SER A 9 -2.45 39.35 -58.91
C SER A 9 -2.48 37.99 -59.62
N PRO A 10 -3.60 37.24 -59.52
CA PRO A 10 -4.01 36.41 -58.37
C PRO A 10 -4.42 34.99 -58.83
N ASP A 11 -4.81 34.09 -57.92
CA ASP A 11 -5.78 32.97 -58.10
C ASP A 11 -5.69 32.07 -56.85
N LEU A 12 -6.62 32.12 -55.90
CA LEU A 12 -7.97 31.53 -55.85
C LEU A 12 -8.02 29.98 -55.90
N ILE A 13 -8.11 29.39 -54.70
CA ILE A 13 -8.93 28.23 -54.26
C ILE A 13 -8.83 26.91 -55.05
N VAL A 14 -8.34 25.84 -54.39
CA VAL A 14 -9.11 24.60 -54.16
C VAL A 14 -8.69 23.99 -52.82
N GLY A 15 -9.59 24.03 -51.83
CA GLY A 15 -9.48 23.25 -50.60
C GLY A 15 -9.78 21.78 -50.88
N GLY A 16 -8.80 20.92 -50.66
CA GLY A 16 -9.00 19.47 -50.58
C GLY A 16 -9.44 19.08 -49.16
N PRO A 17 -10.39 18.15 -48.99
CA PRO A 17 -10.73 17.66 -47.67
C PRO A 17 -9.53 16.91 -47.10
N SER A 18 -8.99 17.40 -45.99
CA SER A 18 -8.07 16.63 -45.15
C SER A 18 -8.85 15.44 -44.59
N SER A 19 -8.54 14.25 -45.12
CA SER A 19 -8.94 12.99 -44.52
C SER A 19 -8.31 12.90 -43.14
N GLY A 20 -9.05 13.33 -42.12
CA GLY A 20 -8.70 13.15 -40.71
C GLY A 20 -8.62 11.66 -40.42
N ALA A 21 -7.39 11.13 -40.40
CA ALA A 21 -7.13 9.82 -39.85
C ALA A 21 -7.49 9.86 -38.36
N VAL A 22 -8.62 9.23 -38.02
CA VAL A 22 -9.01 8.92 -36.65
C VAL A 22 -7.89 8.05 -36.07
N ARG A 23 -7.11 8.60 -35.15
CA ARG A 23 -6.24 7.80 -34.30
C ARG A 23 -7.12 6.81 -33.53
N PRO A 24 -6.78 5.52 -33.47
CA PRO A 24 -7.43 4.63 -32.52
C PRO A 24 -7.15 5.17 -31.13
N SER A 25 -8.21 5.49 -30.40
CA SER A 25 -8.17 5.82 -28.98
C SER A 25 -7.60 4.62 -28.23
N ASP A 26 -6.45 4.80 -27.61
CA ASP A 26 -5.93 3.88 -26.59
C ASP A 26 -7.00 3.67 -25.51
N PRO A 27 -7.33 2.43 -25.12
CA PRO A 27 -8.08 2.19 -23.90
C PRO A 27 -7.11 2.28 -22.71
N ALA A 28 -6.55 3.47 -22.50
CA ALA A 28 -6.21 3.87 -21.14
C ALA A 28 -7.56 3.99 -20.45
N THR A 29 -7.98 2.88 -19.85
CA THR A 29 -9.16 2.85 -18.99
C THR A 29 -8.82 3.81 -17.87
N GLU A 30 -9.34 5.04 -17.96
CA GLU A 30 -9.34 6.00 -16.86
C GLU A 30 -9.69 5.19 -15.62
N LEU A 31 -8.76 5.13 -14.67
CA LEU A 31 -9.02 4.60 -13.34
C LEU A 31 -10.17 5.44 -12.81
N SER A 32 -11.40 4.93 -12.95
CA SER A 32 -12.58 5.59 -12.44
C SER A 32 -12.34 5.79 -10.95
N PRO A 33 -12.29 7.03 -10.44
CA PRO A 33 -12.21 7.25 -9.01
C PRO A 33 -13.47 6.63 -8.40
N ASP A 34 -13.27 5.58 -7.61
CA ASP A 34 -14.33 4.81 -6.95
C ASP A 34 -15.40 5.76 -6.38
N PRO A 35 -16.64 5.76 -6.91
CA PRO A 35 -17.69 6.66 -6.46
C PRO A 35 -18.25 6.10 -5.14
N HIS A 36 -17.48 6.31 -4.08
CA HIS A 36 -17.89 6.24 -2.69
C HIS A 36 -18.57 4.94 -2.25
N HIS A 37 -17.85 3.81 -2.30
CA HIS A 37 -18.05 2.83 -1.25
C HIS A 37 -17.67 3.46 0.10
N PRO A 38 -18.50 3.36 1.16
CA PRO A 38 -18.13 3.87 2.47
C PRO A 38 -16.82 3.20 2.90
N THR A 39 -15.84 4.01 3.29
CA THR A 39 -14.56 3.53 3.82
C THR A 39 -14.82 2.49 4.89
N ALA A 40 -14.18 1.32 4.77
CA ALA A 40 -14.42 0.25 5.73
C ALA A 40 -14.10 0.74 7.16
N PRO A 41 -14.94 0.43 8.17
CA PRO A 41 -14.75 0.94 9.52
C PRO A 41 -13.35 0.73 10.11
N HIS A 42 -12.69 -0.38 9.79
CA HIS A 42 -11.34 -0.67 10.27
C HIS A 42 -10.28 0.22 9.60
N SER A 43 -10.48 0.62 8.34
CA SER A 43 -9.58 1.56 7.67
C SER A 43 -9.66 2.94 8.31
N HIS A 44 -10.86 3.44 8.58
CA HIS A 44 -11.02 4.68 9.32
C HIS A 44 -10.40 4.59 10.72
N ALA A 45 -10.64 3.49 11.45
CA ALA A 45 -10.06 3.28 12.77
C ALA A 45 -8.52 3.22 12.74
N ALA A 46 -7.93 2.64 11.69
CA ALA A 46 -6.48 2.59 11.47
C ALA A 46 -5.90 3.97 11.15
N GLU A 47 -6.55 4.74 10.27
CA GLU A 47 -6.12 6.11 9.95
C GLU A 47 -6.16 7.02 11.16
N VAL A 48 -7.25 6.99 11.94
CA VAL A 48 -7.37 7.78 13.18
C VAL A 48 -6.25 7.38 14.14
N PHE A 49 -5.99 6.09 14.29
CA PHE A 49 -4.95 5.58 15.19
C PHE A 49 -3.54 6.03 14.75
N ALA A 50 -3.21 5.83 13.47
CA ALA A 50 -1.92 6.24 12.90
C ALA A 50 -1.72 7.76 12.99
N ASN A 51 -2.73 8.56 12.66
CA ASN A 51 -2.65 10.01 12.75
C ASN A 51 -2.32 10.48 14.17
N HIS A 52 -3.01 9.97 15.20
CA HIS A 52 -2.76 10.39 16.58
C HIS A 52 -1.40 9.92 17.11
N LEU A 53 -0.97 8.70 16.76
CA LEU A 53 0.33 8.18 17.17
C LEU A 53 1.52 8.93 16.55
N ASN A 54 1.33 9.55 15.39
CA ASN A 54 2.37 10.29 14.68
C ASN A 54 2.33 11.81 14.91
N LEU A 55 1.45 12.30 15.80
CA LEU A 55 1.49 13.70 16.22
C LEU A 55 2.83 14.03 16.92
N PRO A 56 3.38 15.25 16.74
CA PRO A 56 4.60 15.68 17.44
C PRO A 56 4.51 15.54 18.96
N GLU A 57 3.33 15.81 19.53
CA GLU A 57 3.05 15.77 20.98
C GLU A 57 2.79 14.36 21.52
N CYS A 58 2.61 13.37 20.65
CA CYS A 58 2.50 11.97 21.07
C CYS A 58 3.86 11.52 21.64
N PRO A 59 3.93 11.02 22.89
CA PRO A 59 5.18 10.53 23.46
C PRO A 59 5.82 9.47 22.56
N ARG A 60 7.12 9.58 22.27
CA ARG A 60 7.81 8.62 21.39
C ARG A 60 7.68 7.16 21.87
N GLY A 61 7.59 6.96 23.19
CA GLY A 61 7.39 5.65 23.80
C GLY A 61 6.03 5.00 23.50
N ASN A 62 5.06 5.78 23.04
CA ASN A 62 3.70 5.33 22.80
C ASN A 62 3.50 4.69 21.44
N ASN A 63 4.37 4.91 20.46
CA ASN A 63 4.28 4.24 19.16
C ASN A 63 5.56 3.45 18.92
N LYS A 64 5.48 2.13 19.10
CA LYS A 64 6.63 1.24 19.00
C LYS A 64 6.33 -0.04 18.26
N TYR A 65 7.33 -0.52 17.54
CA TYR A 65 7.32 -1.88 17.03
C TYR A 65 7.75 -2.81 18.17
N LYS A 66 7.05 -3.93 18.31
CA LYS A 66 7.31 -4.88 19.39
C LYS A 66 8.36 -5.90 18.96
N ASP A 67 9.56 -5.84 19.52
CA ASP A 67 10.62 -6.80 19.21
C ASP A 67 10.46 -8.16 19.91
N ASP A 68 9.87 -8.20 21.11
CA ASP A 68 9.65 -9.44 21.86
C ASP A 68 8.28 -10.07 21.56
N ASP A 69 8.29 -11.28 21.00
CA ASP A 69 7.09 -12.08 20.75
C ASP A 69 6.31 -12.44 22.01
N ARG A 70 6.99 -12.49 23.17
CA ARG A 70 6.37 -12.87 24.45
C ARG A 70 5.66 -11.71 25.12
N ALA A 71 6.04 -10.47 24.80
CA ALA A 71 5.38 -9.30 25.33
C ALA A 71 3.95 -9.20 24.77
N PRO A 72 2.96 -8.79 25.59
CA PRO A 72 1.59 -8.62 25.12
C PRO A 72 1.53 -7.55 24.02
N THR A 73 0.61 -7.72 23.08
CA THR A 73 0.27 -6.63 22.15
C THR A 73 -0.60 -5.62 22.88
N ILE A 74 -0.22 -4.34 22.83
CA ILE A 74 -0.94 -3.24 23.46
C ILE A 74 -1.40 -2.28 22.37
N LEU A 75 -2.71 -2.11 22.24
CA LEU A 75 -3.32 -1.10 21.38
C LEU A 75 -4.37 -0.33 22.19
N THR A 76 -4.12 0.96 22.41
CA THR A 76 -5.01 1.86 23.14
C THR A 76 -5.41 3.00 22.23
N TRP A 77 -6.67 2.98 21.80
CA TRP A 77 -7.28 4.15 21.15
C TRP A 77 -7.59 5.17 22.23
N GLY A 78 -6.84 6.26 22.21
CA GLY A 78 -6.94 7.32 23.20
C GLY A 78 -8.13 8.25 22.96
N THR A 79 -8.08 9.37 23.66
CA THR A 79 -9.04 10.47 23.50
C THR A 79 -8.55 11.41 22.40
N PRO A 80 -9.38 11.76 21.40
CA PRO A 80 -9.03 12.79 20.43
C PRO A 80 -8.59 14.10 21.10
N GLY A 81 -7.52 14.71 20.60
CA GLY A 81 -6.92 15.90 21.21
C GLY A 81 -6.05 15.62 22.45
N GLN A 82 -5.87 14.36 22.86
CA GLN A 82 -4.94 13.96 23.93
C GLN A 82 -3.94 12.91 23.43
N PRO A 83 -2.91 13.30 22.65
CA PRO A 83 -1.99 12.35 21.98
C PRO A 83 -1.32 11.36 22.93
N ALA A 84 -1.02 11.78 24.16
CA ALA A 84 -0.42 10.93 25.19
C ALA A 84 -1.25 9.71 25.63
N THR A 85 -2.55 9.68 25.29
CA THR A 85 -3.46 8.57 25.64
C THR A 85 -3.52 7.49 24.56
N TRP A 86 -2.93 7.73 23.38
CA TRP A 86 -2.85 6.76 22.29
C TRP A 86 -1.60 5.91 22.45
N VAL A 87 -1.72 4.59 22.37
CA VAL A 87 -0.58 3.67 22.56
C VAL A 87 -0.64 2.51 21.57
N ASN A 88 0.50 2.22 20.95
CA ASN A 88 0.80 1.06 20.13
C ASN A 88 2.12 0.41 20.60
N GLN A 89 2.01 -0.85 21.02
CA GLN A 89 3.14 -1.77 21.17
C GLN A 89 2.74 -3.08 20.51
N SER A 90 2.97 -3.16 19.21
CA SER A 90 2.53 -4.28 18.38
C SER A 90 3.53 -4.58 17.28
N ARG A 91 3.33 -5.70 16.60
CA ARG A 91 3.94 -5.99 15.28
C ARG A 91 2.88 -5.84 14.20
N CYS A 92 3.31 -5.79 12.94
CA CYS A 92 2.45 -5.71 11.75
C CYS A 92 1.20 -6.59 11.82
N ALA A 93 1.34 -7.90 11.99
CA ALA A 93 0.20 -8.81 12.04
C ALA A 93 -0.69 -8.56 13.28
N SER A 94 -0.10 -8.42 14.47
CA SER A 94 -0.87 -8.19 15.69
C SER A 94 -1.56 -6.81 15.75
N PHE A 95 -1.06 -5.82 15.02
CA PHE A 95 -1.74 -4.55 14.80
C PHE A 95 -3.05 -4.79 14.03
N ILE A 96 -2.98 -5.51 12.91
CA ILE A 96 -4.16 -5.85 12.10
C ILE A 96 -5.15 -6.70 12.90
N THR A 97 -4.68 -7.72 13.62
CA THR A 97 -5.54 -8.56 14.47
C THR A 97 -6.25 -7.71 15.53
N GLY A 98 -5.52 -6.87 16.26
CA GLY A 98 -6.09 -6.03 17.31
C GLY A 98 -7.00 -4.90 16.79
N LEU A 99 -6.68 -4.36 15.60
CA LEU A 99 -7.55 -3.43 14.88
C LEU A 99 -8.90 -4.08 14.57
N LEU A 100 -8.89 -5.27 13.97
CA LEU A 100 -10.11 -5.99 13.61
C LEU A 100 -10.90 -6.41 14.86
N HIS A 101 -10.23 -6.89 15.91
CA HIS A 101 -10.87 -7.17 17.21
C HIS A 101 -11.63 -5.97 17.74
N ARG A 102 -11.02 -4.78 17.70
CA ARG A 102 -11.66 -3.56 18.17
C ARG A 102 -12.85 -3.17 17.30
N THR A 103 -12.67 -3.22 15.98
CA THR A 103 -13.68 -2.73 15.05
C THR A 103 -14.87 -3.68 14.92
N TYR A 104 -14.63 -4.99 15.02
CA TYR A 104 -15.63 -6.05 14.81
C TYR A 104 -15.57 -7.10 15.92
N PRO A 105 -15.85 -6.73 17.19
CA PRO A 105 -15.64 -7.61 18.34
C PRO A 105 -16.46 -8.90 18.29
N ASP A 106 -17.60 -8.88 17.59
CA ASP A 106 -18.51 -10.04 17.48
C ASP A 106 -18.09 -11.04 16.40
N ILE A 107 -17.24 -10.63 15.44
CA ILE A 107 -16.89 -11.43 14.25
C ILE A 107 -15.41 -11.76 14.23
N ALA A 108 -14.55 -10.76 14.38
CA ALA A 108 -13.12 -10.94 14.47
C ALA A 108 -12.78 -11.38 15.91
N THR A 109 -13.20 -12.59 16.32
CA THR A 109 -12.97 -13.13 17.67
C THR A 109 -11.67 -13.94 17.74
N ALA A 110 -11.19 -14.22 18.95
CA ALA A 110 -10.02 -15.08 19.14
C ALA A 110 -10.24 -16.49 18.57
N GLU A 111 -11.49 -16.97 18.62
CA GLU A 111 -11.90 -18.23 18.02
C GLU A 111 -11.89 -18.16 16.49
N HIS A 112 -12.36 -17.07 15.90
CA HIS A 112 -12.30 -16.86 14.45
C HIS A 112 -10.86 -16.98 13.93
N PHE A 113 -9.91 -16.25 14.55
CA PHE A 113 -8.51 -16.33 14.15
C PHE A 113 -7.91 -17.71 14.41
N ARG A 114 -8.20 -18.35 15.54
CA ARG A 114 -7.73 -19.70 15.82
C ARG A 114 -8.21 -20.70 14.77
N THR A 115 -9.49 -20.64 14.40
CA THR A 115 -10.12 -21.60 13.47
C THR A 115 -9.66 -21.39 12.03
N HIS A 116 -9.59 -20.15 11.57
CA HIS A 116 -9.35 -19.86 10.14
C HIS A 116 -7.92 -19.45 9.80
N PHE A 117 -7.14 -19.02 10.80
CA PHE A 117 -5.73 -18.63 10.64
C PHE A 117 -4.79 -19.54 11.45
N GLY A 118 -5.32 -20.47 12.25
CA GLY A 118 -4.54 -21.45 13.02
C GLY A 118 -3.98 -20.94 14.35
N ALA A 119 -4.15 -19.65 14.67
CA ALA A 119 -3.67 -19.05 15.92
C ALA A 119 -4.57 -17.90 16.37
N VAL A 120 -4.64 -17.65 17.68
CA VAL A 120 -5.38 -16.48 18.23
C VAL A 120 -4.72 -15.17 17.82
N ASN A 121 -3.39 -15.18 17.70
CA ASN A 121 -2.58 -14.04 17.24
C ASN A 121 -1.79 -14.51 16.01
N PRO A 122 -2.42 -14.57 14.83
CA PRO A 122 -1.76 -15.04 13.61
C PRO A 122 -0.59 -14.13 13.23
N ASN A 123 0.48 -14.72 12.73
CA ASN A 123 1.60 -13.97 12.15
C ASN A 123 1.36 -13.70 10.65
N SER A 124 2.28 -13.00 9.98
CA SER A 124 2.13 -12.63 8.57
C SER A 124 1.99 -13.82 7.61
N ARG A 125 2.65 -14.95 7.92
CA ARG A 125 2.56 -16.19 7.12
C ARG A 125 1.18 -16.82 7.28
N ASP A 126 0.62 -16.80 8.48
CA ASP A 126 -0.72 -17.32 8.76
C ASP A 126 -1.77 -16.51 8.00
N TYR A 127 -1.68 -15.17 8.05
CA TYR A 127 -2.51 -14.28 7.22
C TYR A 127 -2.39 -14.59 5.73
N ARG A 128 -1.16 -14.66 5.21
CA ARG A 128 -0.92 -14.96 3.80
C ARG A 128 -1.53 -16.30 3.38
N ARG A 129 -1.40 -17.34 4.21
CA ARG A 129 -2.01 -18.66 3.94
C ARG A 129 -3.53 -18.57 3.89
N ALA A 130 -4.15 -18.00 4.93
CA ALA A 130 -5.60 -17.88 5.00
C ALA A 130 -6.20 -17.10 3.81
N PHE A 131 -5.51 -16.06 3.35
CA PHE A 131 -5.94 -15.28 2.17
C PHE A 131 -5.78 -16.06 0.86
N ALA A 132 -4.70 -16.81 0.71
CA ALA A 132 -4.44 -17.62 -0.49
C ALA A 132 -5.42 -18.80 -0.60
N ASP A 133 -5.77 -19.42 0.53
CA ASP A 133 -6.64 -20.60 0.56
C ASP A 133 -8.14 -20.23 0.51
N ALA A 134 -8.47 -18.93 0.54
CA ALA A 134 -9.83 -18.38 0.43
C ALA A 134 -10.85 -18.98 1.41
N ALA A 135 -10.38 -19.47 2.56
CA ALA A 135 -11.15 -20.37 3.42
C ALA A 135 -11.72 -19.70 4.69
N ALA A 136 -11.41 -18.41 4.92
CA ALA A 136 -11.84 -17.70 6.11
C ALA A 136 -13.16 -16.95 5.85
N PRO A 137 -14.25 -17.21 6.62
CA PRO A 137 -15.46 -16.40 6.60
C PRO A 137 -15.14 -14.91 6.76
N HIS A 138 -15.93 -14.03 6.15
CA HIS A 138 -15.71 -12.57 6.13
C HIS A 138 -14.48 -12.08 5.36
N TRP A 139 -13.67 -12.98 4.80
CA TRP A 139 -12.52 -12.63 3.98
C TRP A 139 -12.74 -13.00 2.52
N GLN A 140 -12.76 -11.99 1.65
CA GLN A 140 -12.82 -12.18 0.20
C GLN A 140 -11.43 -11.99 -0.39
N PRO A 141 -10.84 -12.99 -1.08
CA PRO A 141 -9.57 -12.82 -1.77
C PRO A 141 -9.62 -11.68 -2.80
N VAL A 142 -8.57 -10.88 -2.86
CA VAL A 142 -8.37 -9.83 -3.86
C VAL A 142 -7.14 -10.18 -4.68
N THR A 143 -7.37 -10.78 -5.85
CA THR A 143 -6.29 -11.38 -6.66
C THR A 143 -5.62 -10.40 -7.62
N LYS A 144 -6.30 -9.29 -7.94
CA LYS A 144 -5.79 -8.25 -8.85
C LYS A 144 -5.51 -6.96 -8.08
N LEU A 145 -4.37 -6.32 -8.34
CA LEU A 145 -4.00 -5.07 -7.66
C LEU A 145 -5.05 -3.99 -7.86
N LEU A 146 -5.56 -3.82 -9.08
CA LEU A 146 -6.56 -2.80 -9.40
C LEU A 146 -7.92 -3.05 -8.74
N ASN A 147 -8.13 -4.23 -8.13
CA ASN A 147 -9.31 -4.50 -7.32
C ASN A 147 -9.08 -4.21 -5.83
N LEU A 148 -7.86 -3.87 -5.42
CA LEU A 148 -7.58 -3.47 -4.05
C LEU A 148 -8.31 -2.16 -3.74
N ARG A 149 -8.85 -2.10 -2.53
CA ARG A 149 -9.58 -0.95 -1.99
C ARG A 149 -8.97 -0.54 -0.66
N HIS A 150 -9.30 0.68 -0.25
CA HIS A 150 -8.99 1.18 1.08
C HIS A 150 -9.57 0.24 2.14
N GLY A 151 -8.71 -0.41 2.93
CA GLY A 151 -9.07 -1.41 3.95
C GLY A 151 -8.72 -2.84 3.59
N ASP A 152 -8.36 -3.12 2.34
CA ASP A 152 -7.90 -4.47 2.01
C ASP A 152 -6.58 -4.76 2.74
N VAL A 153 -6.41 -5.99 3.20
CA VAL A 153 -5.20 -6.41 3.91
C VAL A 153 -4.33 -7.18 2.94
N LEU A 154 -3.07 -6.78 2.82
CA LEU A 154 -2.05 -7.48 2.05
C LEU A 154 -1.06 -8.14 3.01
N ALA A 155 -0.87 -9.44 2.87
CA ALA A 155 0.04 -10.24 3.68
C ALA A 155 1.14 -10.85 2.82
N ILE A 156 2.36 -10.85 3.35
CA ILE A 156 3.59 -11.32 2.72
C ILE A 156 4.22 -12.38 3.62
N ASP A 157 4.61 -13.52 3.05
CA ASP A 157 5.45 -14.53 3.71
C ASP A 157 6.88 -14.43 3.19
N TYR A 158 7.87 -14.33 4.09
CA TYR A 158 9.28 -14.28 3.71
C TYR A 158 9.86 -15.64 3.30
N GLN A 159 9.12 -16.73 3.49
CA GLN A 159 9.55 -18.11 3.18
C GLN A 159 10.93 -18.49 3.77
N ASN A 160 11.30 -17.86 4.89
CA ASN A 160 12.61 -18.01 5.50
C ASN A 160 12.68 -19.12 6.57
N GLY A 161 11.58 -19.85 6.82
CA GLY A 161 11.50 -20.87 7.86
C GLY A 161 11.57 -20.35 9.31
N LEU A 162 11.72 -19.04 9.50
CA LEU A 162 11.79 -18.43 10.83
C LEU A 162 10.39 -18.37 11.47
N ARG A 163 10.36 -18.39 12.80
CA ARG A 163 9.12 -18.33 13.60
C ARG A 163 8.71 -16.90 13.98
N ASN A 164 9.67 -16.01 14.16
CA ASN A 164 9.47 -14.65 14.70
C ASN A 164 9.54 -13.54 13.65
N GLN A 165 10.07 -13.83 12.46
CA GLN A 165 10.18 -12.90 11.33
C GLN A 165 9.56 -13.53 10.09
N THR A 166 8.26 -13.81 10.18
CA THR A 166 7.57 -14.63 9.19
C THR A 166 7.23 -13.87 7.91
N GLY A 167 7.18 -12.54 7.98
CA GLY A 167 6.81 -11.69 6.86
C GLY A 167 6.22 -10.36 7.31
N HIS A 168 5.35 -9.78 6.48
CA HIS A 168 4.72 -8.49 6.77
C HIS A 168 3.23 -8.49 6.47
N VAL A 169 2.45 -7.69 7.21
CA VAL A 169 1.02 -7.47 6.93
C VAL A 169 0.77 -5.99 6.95
N VAL A 170 0.10 -5.50 5.90
CA VAL A 170 -0.21 -4.09 5.72
C VAL A 170 -1.68 -3.92 5.39
N LEU A 171 -2.23 -2.79 5.76
CA LEU A 171 -3.54 -2.34 5.32
C LEU A 171 -3.38 -1.40 4.14
N VAL A 172 -4.07 -1.66 3.04
CA VAL A 172 -4.08 -0.78 1.87
C VAL A 172 -4.84 0.49 2.22
N ARG A 173 -4.19 1.65 2.07
CA ARG A 173 -4.83 2.95 2.21
C ARG A 173 -5.31 3.47 0.86
N GLN A 174 -4.42 3.48 -0.13
CA GLN A 174 -4.74 3.97 -1.47
C GLN A 174 -3.74 3.43 -2.51
N ILE A 175 -4.22 3.13 -3.72
CA ILE A 175 -3.36 3.02 -4.92
C ILE A 175 -3.17 4.44 -5.45
N LYS A 176 -1.92 4.93 -5.48
CA LYS A 176 -1.62 6.32 -5.88
C LYS A 176 -1.74 6.46 -7.39
N ASP A 177 -0.86 5.79 -8.12
CA ASP A 177 -0.86 5.70 -9.58
C ASP A 177 0.16 4.63 -10.04
N ILE A 178 0.24 4.42 -11.36
CA ILE A 178 1.37 3.77 -12.01
C ILE A 178 2.65 4.56 -11.67
N TYR A 179 3.68 3.83 -11.24
CA TYR A 179 4.98 4.40 -10.91
C TYR A 179 6.05 3.82 -11.83
N VAL A 180 6.77 4.71 -12.52
CA VAL A 180 7.95 4.35 -13.32
C VAL A 180 9.19 4.72 -12.52
N SER A 181 10.01 3.73 -12.19
CA SER A 181 11.23 4.01 -11.43
C SER A 181 12.24 4.78 -12.30
N PRO A 182 12.92 5.80 -11.76
CA PRO A 182 14.03 6.46 -12.45
C PRO A 182 15.22 5.52 -12.64
N ASN A 183 15.28 4.38 -11.92
CA ASN A 183 16.23 3.31 -12.17
C ASN A 183 15.60 2.27 -13.12
N PRO A 184 16.06 2.15 -14.38
CA PRO A 184 15.49 1.21 -15.35
C PRO A 184 15.56 -0.25 -14.91
N ALA A 185 16.52 -0.62 -14.06
CA ALA A 185 16.64 -1.99 -13.54
C ALA A 185 15.48 -2.41 -12.61
N LEU A 186 14.64 -1.45 -12.20
CA LEU A 186 13.45 -1.66 -11.38
C LEU A 186 12.15 -1.60 -12.20
N ASN A 187 12.25 -1.48 -13.53
CA ASN A 187 11.13 -1.52 -14.46
C ASN A 187 11.19 -2.82 -15.26
N PHE A 188 10.48 -3.86 -14.80
CA PHE A 188 10.58 -5.20 -15.34
C PHE A 188 9.67 -5.38 -16.57
N PRO A 189 10.16 -5.94 -17.69
CA PRO A 189 9.33 -6.25 -18.84
C PRO A 189 8.16 -7.17 -18.50
N GLY A 190 6.97 -6.86 -19.00
CA GLY A 190 5.75 -7.63 -18.72
C GLY A 190 5.15 -7.35 -17.33
N GLU A 191 5.65 -6.36 -16.60
CA GLU A 191 5.09 -5.92 -15.33
C GLU A 191 4.73 -4.43 -15.37
N THR A 192 3.65 -4.05 -14.67
CA THR A 192 3.33 -2.65 -14.35
C THR A 192 3.53 -2.43 -12.86
N GLN A 193 4.22 -1.36 -12.50
CA GLN A 193 4.48 -0.99 -11.12
C GLN A 193 3.51 0.09 -10.67
N TYR A 194 3.01 -0.04 -9.45
CA TYR A 194 2.11 0.90 -8.79
C TYR A 194 2.72 1.34 -7.47
N ALA A 195 2.62 2.63 -7.17
CA ALA A 195 2.85 3.13 -5.82
C ALA A 195 1.58 2.92 -4.99
N VAL A 196 1.69 2.18 -3.90
CA VAL A 196 0.57 1.88 -3.00
C VAL A 196 0.88 2.44 -1.63
N GLU A 197 0.04 3.36 -1.17
CA GLU A 197 0.07 3.88 0.18
C GLU A 197 -0.58 2.87 1.14
N ILE A 198 0.06 2.64 2.27
CA ILE A 198 -0.31 1.61 3.24
C ILE A 198 -0.33 2.18 4.65
N ILE A 199 -1.05 1.48 5.53
CA ILE A 199 -0.99 1.62 6.98
C ILE A 199 -0.41 0.33 7.54
N ASP A 200 0.66 0.40 8.30
CA ASP A 200 1.30 -0.78 8.87
C ASP A 200 1.99 -0.44 10.19
N CYS A 201 2.47 -1.48 10.88
CA CYS A 201 3.33 -1.36 12.05
C CYS A 201 4.70 -1.98 11.72
N THR A 202 5.76 -1.18 11.70
CA THR A 202 7.12 -1.62 11.29
C THR A 202 8.20 -1.06 12.22
N SER A 203 9.30 -1.80 12.38
CA SER A 203 10.54 -1.30 13.00
C SER A 203 11.43 -0.55 12.00
N ASP A 204 11.16 -0.70 10.70
CA ASP A 204 11.94 -0.13 9.60
C ASP A 204 10.99 0.60 8.64
N PRO A 205 10.82 1.93 8.78
CA PRO A 205 9.92 2.73 7.94
C PRO A 205 10.26 2.68 6.45
N HIS A 206 9.28 3.01 5.61
CA HIS A 206 9.37 2.82 4.17
C HIS A 206 10.16 3.93 3.47
N GLY A 207 11.43 3.65 3.21
CA GLY A 207 12.28 4.44 2.32
C GLY A 207 13.38 5.21 3.03
N LEU A 208 13.97 6.16 2.30
CA LEU A 208 15.09 6.97 2.76
C LEU A 208 14.81 8.45 2.48
N LEU A 209 14.84 9.26 3.53
CA LEU A 209 14.58 10.70 3.46
C LEU A 209 15.58 11.38 2.51
N GLY A 210 15.08 12.24 1.62
CA GLY A 210 15.90 13.03 0.68
C GLY A 210 16.49 12.25 -0.50
N VAL A 211 16.17 10.97 -0.66
CA VAL A 211 16.70 10.13 -1.75
C VAL A 211 15.64 9.86 -2.81
N GLY A 212 15.93 10.25 -4.06
CA GLY A 212 15.05 10.00 -5.20
C GLY A 212 13.66 10.64 -5.03
N ASP A 213 12.61 9.92 -5.39
CA ASP A 213 11.23 10.42 -5.36
C ASP A 213 10.59 10.41 -3.96
N TYR A 214 11.37 10.26 -2.90
CA TYR A 214 10.86 10.08 -1.53
C TYR A 214 9.86 11.16 -1.11
N ILE A 215 10.07 12.42 -1.52
CA ILE A 215 9.17 13.54 -1.18
C ILE A 215 7.73 13.30 -1.68
N ALA A 216 7.56 12.60 -2.80
CA ALA A 216 6.24 12.27 -3.35
C ALA A 216 5.61 11.03 -2.68
N TYR A 217 6.41 10.23 -1.98
CA TYR A 217 6.01 8.97 -1.36
C TYR A 217 6.62 8.82 0.05
N PRO A 218 6.35 9.77 0.96
CA PRO A 218 6.97 9.78 2.26
C PRO A 218 6.43 8.66 3.16
N ASP A 219 7.18 8.34 4.21
CA ASP A 219 6.71 7.62 5.37
C ASP A 219 6.56 8.61 6.54
N THR A 220 5.43 8.60 7.24
CA THR A 220 5.17 9.54 8.34
C THR A 220 6.07 9.34 9.55
N ARG A 221 6.77 8.21 9.63
CA ARG A 221 7.68 7.88 10.72
C ARG A 221 9.10 8.37 10.46
N LEU A 222 9.43 8.76 9.22
CA LEU A 222 10.72 9.37 8.88
C LEU A 222 10.56 10.89 8.86
N ILE A 223 11.17 11.56 9.82
CA ILE A 223 10.95 12.99 10.08
C ILE A 223 12.14 13.80 9.58
N ASP A 224 13.33 13.49 10.08
CA ASP A 224 14.57 14.23 9.79
C ASP A 224 15.84 13.37 9.89
N GLY A 225 15.71 12.05 10.02
CA GLY A 225 16.84 11.13 10.21
C GLY A 225 17.32 11.00 11.67
N VAL A 226 16.86 11.87 12.57
CA VAL A 226 17.24 11.88 14.01
C VAL A 226 16.03 11.58 14.89
N ASN A 227 14.88 12.12 14.52
CA ASN A 227 13.61 12.00 15.21
C ASN A 227 12.72 10.89 14.64
N ASP A 228 13.27 10.08 13.75
CA ASP A 228 12.59 8.95 13.13
C ASP A 228 12.02 8.00 14.19
N ARG A 229 10.93 7.36 13.80
CA ARG A 229 10.08 6.56 14.68
C ARG A 229 9.85 5.17 14.08
N GLU A 230 9.40 4.27 14.91
CA GLU A 230 8.90 2.95 14.54
C GLU A 230 7.42 2.84 14.92
N GLY A 231 6.81 1.69 14.68
CA GLY A 231 5.43 1.41 15.03
C GLY A 231 4.46 1.73 13.91
N VAL A 232 3.23 2.11 14.27
CA VAL A 232 2.14 2.35 13.32
C VAL A 232 2.31 3.67 12.58
N GLY A 233 2.21 3.66 11.25
CA GLY A 233 2.29 4.87 10.43
C GLY A 233 1.80 4.64 9.01
N PHE A 234 1.95 5.67 8.18
CA PHE A 234 1.72 5.58 6.74
C PHE A 234 3.05 5.45 6.02
N GLY A 235 3.09 4.57 5.02
CA GLY A 235 4.24 4.39 4.15
C GLY A 235 3.81 4.03 2.73
N HIS A 236 4.78 3.87 1.84
CA HIS A 236 4.52 3.55 0.45
C HIS A 236 5.31 2.32 0.02
N MET A 237 4.60 1.30 -0.48
CA MET A 237 5.20 0.12 -1.11
C MET A 237 5.02 0.18 -2.62
N MET A 238 6.00 -0.32 -3.35
CA MET A 238 5.86 -0.48 -4.80
C MET A 238 5.45 -1.91 -5.09
N LEU A 239 4.25 -2.08 -5.64
CA LEU A 239 3.71 -3.37 -6.03
C LEU A 239 3.74 -3.49 -7.54
N TYR A 240 4.13 -4.66 -8.03
CA TYR A 240 4.18 -4.97 -9.44
C TYR A 240 3.08 -5.97 -9.77
N VAL A 241 2.46 -5.79 -10.93
CA VAL A 241 1.50 -6.74 -11.49
C VAL A 241 1.95 -7.22 -12.85
N SER A 242 1.63 -8.48 -13.16
CA SER A 242 1.75 -8.99 -14.52
C SER A 242 0.82 -8.22 -15.46
N THR A 243 1.34 -7.76 -16.60
CA THR A 243 0.52 -7.09 -17.63
C THR A 243 -0.46 -8.03 -18.33
N SER A 244 -0.25 -9.35 -18.25
CA SER A 244 -1.13 -10.34 -18.88
C SER A 244 -2.26 -10.81 -17.95
N THR A 245 -2.05 -10.88 -16.64
CA THR A 245 -3.06 -11.37 -15.68
C THR A 245 -3.64 -10.28 -14.77
N GLY A 246 -2.90 -9.19 -14.55
CA GLY A 246 -3.21 -8.17 -13.55
C GLY A 246 -2.97 -8.61 -12.09
N GLU A 247 -2.39 -9.80 -11.89
CA GLU A 247 -2.09 -10.35 -10.57
C GLU A 247 -0.75 -9.84 -10.03
N LEU A 248 -0.64 -9.78 -8.70
CA LEU A 248 0.59 -9.39 -8.00
C LEU A 248 1.75 -10.33 -8.38
N SER A 249 2.84 -9.77 -8.91
CA SER A 249 4.00 -10.52 -9.36
C SER A 249 5.26 -10.27 -8.54
N ARG A 250 5.38 -9.07 -7.93
CA ARG A 250 6.57 -8.63 -7.21
C ARG A 250 6.24 -7.44 -6.30
N TYR A 251 7.12 -7.18 -5.34
CA TYR A 251 7.08 -5.94 -4.57
C TYR A 251 8.48 -5.45 -4.18
N ARG A 252 8.56 -4.19 -3.77
CA ARG A 252 9.67 -3.63 -3.00
C ARG A 252 9.15 -2.64 -1.97
N TRP A 253 9.97 -2.40 -0.94
CA TRP A 253 9.52 -1.73 0.29
C TRP A 253 9.28 -0.22 0.14
N SER A 254 9.83 0.43 -0.88
CA SER A 254 9.72 1.87 -1.10
C SER A 254 10.12 2.27 -2.52
N VAL A 255 9.90 3.54 -2.89
CA VAL A 255 10.35 4.12 -4.18
C VAL A 255 11.87 4.09 -4.38
N ASN A 256 12.64 4.12 -3.30
CA ASN A 256 14.10 4.12 -3.31
C ASN A 256 14.72 2.82 -2.77
N SER A 257 13.93 1.75 -2.70
CA SER A 257 14.45 0.40 -2.46
C SER A 257 15.37 -0.05 -3.60
N SER A 258 16.45 -0.75 -3.25
CA SER A 258 17.40 -1.27 -4.23
C SER A 258 16.84 -2.49 -4.97
N PRO A 259 17.40 -2.85 -6.14
CA PRO A 259 17.05 -4.10 -6.82
C PRO A 259 17.25 -5.35 -5.95
N ALA A 260 18.22 -5.32 -5.02
CA ALA A 260 18.49 -6.44 -4.11
C ALA A 260 17.38 -6.67 -3.08
N THR A 261 16.55 -5.67 -2.80
CA THR A 261 15.40 -5.77 -1.89
C THR A 261 14.06 -5.81 -2.63
N THR A 262 14.09 -6.25 -3.88
CA THR A 262 12.91 -6.44 -4.73
C THR A 262 12.62 -7.93 -4.87
N TYR A 263 11.44 -8.37 -4.46
CA TYR A 263 11.10 -9.80 -4.33
C TYR A 263 9.94 -10.19 -5.21
N THR A 264 10.06 -11.30 -5.95
CA THR A 264 8.94 -11.88 -6.69
C THR A 264 7.95 -12.55 -5.74
N ASN A 265 6.73 -12.75 -6.22
CA ASN A 265 5.70 -13.53 -5.54
C ASN A 265 6.11 -15.01 -5.35
N HIS A 266 7.07 -15.50 -6.11
CA HIS A 266 7.66 -16.83 -5.88
C HIS A 266 8.67 -16.85 -4.72
N GLN A 267 9.47 -15.78 -4.56
CA GLN A 267 10.47 -15.67 -3.48
C GLN A 267 9.82 -15.32 -2.14
N ARG A 268 8.84 -14.42 -2.17
CA ARG A 268 8.11 -13.93 -0.99
C ARG A 268 6.64 -13.79 -1.36
N PRO A 269 5.86 -14.87 -1.20
CA PRO A 269 4.49 -14.87 -1.63
C PRO A 269 3.65 -13.83 -0.92
N MET A 270 2.81 -13.17 -1.70
CA MET A 270 1.84 -12.17 -1.32
C MET A 270 0.44 -12.73 -1.54
N ALA A 271 -0.47 -12.36 -0.66
CA ALA A 271 -1.91 -12.55 -0.86
C ALA A 271 -2.64 -11.37 -0.23
N ALA A 272 -3.72 -10.92 -0.87
CA ALA A 272 -4.56 -9.86 -0.34
C ALA A 272 -5.99 -10.36 -0.14
N ALA A 273 -6.66 -9.83 0.86
CA ALA A 273 -8.06 -10.10 1.10
C ALA A 273 -8.78 -8.87 1.67
N ARG A 274 -10.05 -8.77 1.34
CA ARG A 274 -10.99 -7.79 1.86
C ARG A 274 -11.73 -8.37 3.04
N PHE A 275 -11.72 -7.68 4.17
CA PHE A 275 -12.58 -8.01 5.30
C PHE A 275 -13.95 -7.36 5.13
N SER A 276 -15.03 -8.14 5.21
CA SER A 276 -16.42 -7.66 5.19
C SER A 276 -17.25 -8.34 6.29
N PRO A 277 -17.83 -7.59 7.24
CA PRO A 277 -18.62 -8.16 8.33
C PRO A 277 -19.91 -8.85 7.83
N ALA A 278 -20.51 -8.37 6.73
CA ALA A 278 -21.56 -9.00 5.93
C ALA A 278 -21.82 -8.11 4.71
#